data_AF-A0A969GEX7-F1
#
_entry.id   AF-A0A969GEX7-F1
#
_cell.length_a   1.000
_cell.length_b   1.000
_cell.length_c   1.000
_cell.angle_alpha   90.00
_cell.angle_beta   90.00
_cell.angle_gamma   90.00
#
_symmetry.space_group_name_H-M   'P 1'
#
loop_
_entity.id
_entity.type
_entity.pdbx_description
1 polymer ?
#
loop_
_entity_poly.entity_id
_entity_poly.type
_entity_poly.pdbx_seq_one_letter_code
_entity_poly.pdbx_strand_id
1 'polypeptide(L)'
;MQEKTFFSSRASQTIALLVIFIFGIGIRLYDLTDLPLDFHSTRQLLSALKARGMYYATLTNAEIDTDIRVFAIQQWQARASVEPEFFERIVAFTYQFTGEQVWIARIYSSVFWMIGAIFLFLLARKLANIDGAITSTAIYVFLPYAIIASRSFQPDPLMTMLIIIFCGQYLNGQKNRHINLQSLLVCLVALQSLLNL
;
A
#
# COMPACT_ATOMS: atom_id res chain seq x y z
N MET A 1 -21.29 -4.03 -33.66
CA MET A 1 -21.98 -4.92 -32.71
C MET A 1 -22.14 -4.14 -31.42
N GLN A 2 -23.37 -3.93 -30.91
CA GLN A 2 -23.58 -3.32 -29.60
C GLN A 2 -23.14 -4.34 -28.54
N GLU A 3 -22.01 -4.09 -27.89
CA GLU A 3 -21.63 -4.90 -26.74
C GLU A 3 -22.67 -4.71 -25.63
N LYS A 4 -23.42 -5.77 -25.35
CA LYS A 4 -24.31 -5.82 -24.20
C LYS A 4 -23.44 -5.84 -22.96
N THR A 5 -23.46 -4.74 -22.22
CA THR A 5 -22.77 -4.63 -20.93
C THR A 5 -23.66 -5.17 -19.82
N PHE A 6 -23.12 -6.08 -19.00
CA PHE A 6 -23.82 -6.66 -17.86
C PHE A 6 -24.14 -5.58 -16.81
N PHE A 7 -23.23 -4.64 -16.60
CA PHE A 7 -23.45 -3.48 -15.72
C PHE A 7 -23.95 -2.26 -16.51
N SER A 8 -25.14 -2.38 -17.10
CA SER A 8 -25.73 -1.32 -17.93
C SER A 8 -26.14 -0.05 -17.15
N SER A 9 -26.57 -0.20 -15.89
CA SER A 9 -27.01 0.92 -15.04
C SER A 9 -25.88 1.48 -14.19
N ARG A 10 -25.84 2.81 -14.01
CA ARG A 10 -24.90 3.46 -13.07
C ARG A 10 -25.08 2.93 -11.64
N ALA A 11 -26.31 2.64 -11.24
CA ALA A 11 -26.59 2.09 -9.91
C ALA A 11 -25.97 0.70 -9.73
N SER A 12 -26.06 -0.19 -10.73
CA SER A 12 -25.48 -1.54 -10.62
C SER A 12 -23.95 -1.50 -10.62
N GLN A 13 -23.33 -0.59 -11.36
CA GLN A 13 -21.88 -0.35 -11.32
C GLN A 13 -21.44 0.13 -9.93
N THR A 14 -22.14 1.11 -9.35
CA THR A 14 -21.82 1.63 -8.01
C THR A 14 -22.00 0.57 -6.93
N ILE A 15 -23.08 -0.21 -6.98
CA ILE A 15 -23.32 -1.30 -6.03
C ILE A 15 -22.23 -2.36 -6.14
N ALA A 16 -21.88 -2.79 -7.36
CA ALA A 16 -20.82 -3.77 -7.58
C ALA A 16 -19.48 -3.31 -7.00
N LEU A 17 -19.10 -2.05 -7.26
CA LEU A 17 -17.88 -1.47 -6.69
C LEU A 17 -17.96 -1.39 -5.17
N LEU A 18 -19.06 -0.89 -4.60
CA LEU A 18 -19.22 -0.83 -3.14
C LEU A 18 -19.06 -2.21 -2.50
N VAL A 19 -19.68 -3.24 -3.07
CA VAL A 19 -19.51 -4.62 -2.61
C VAL A 19 -18.04 -5.04 -2.69
N ILE A 20 -17.37 -4.84 -3.83
CA ILE A 20 -15.95 -5.18 -3.99
C ILE A 20 -15.07 -4.47 -2.94
N PHE A 21 -15.28 -3.18 -2.72
CA PHE A 21 -14.47 -2.38 -1.78
C PHE A 21 -14.77 -2.75 -0.31
N ILE A 22 -16.03 -2.93 0.06
CA ILE A 22 -16.43 -3.29 1.43
C ILE A 22 -15.88 -4.67 1.79
N PHE A 23 -16.12 -5.69 0.96
CA PHE A 23 -15.58 -7.03 1.20
C PHE A 23 -14.06 -7.06 1.07
N GLY A 24 -13.48 -6.30 0.14
CA GLY A 24 -12.04 -6.19 -0.06
C GLY A 24 -11.31 -5.65 1.17
N ILE A 25 -11.87 -4.62 1.82
CA ILE A 25 -11.38 -4.08 3.09
C ILE A 25 -11.66 -5.07 4.22
N GLY A 26 -12.89 -5.59 4.32
CA GLY A 26 -13.30 -6.49 5.39
C GLY A 26 -12.39 -7.72 5.52
N ILE A 27 -12.06 -8.37 4.40
CA ILE A 27 -11.16 -9.53 4.40
C ILE A 27 -9.72 -9.13 4.81
N ARG A 28 -9.29 -7.91 4.46
CA ARG A 28 -7.93 -7.44 4.79
C ARG A 28 -7.77 -7.04 6.25
N LEU A 29 -8.84 -6.51 6.84
CA LEU A 29 -8.89 -6.15 8.25
C LEU A 29 -9.27 -7.33 9.15
N TYR A 30 -9.60 -8.48 8.57
CA TYR A 30 -9.82 -9.71 9.32
C TYR A 30 -8.52 -10.16 9.98
N ASP A 31 -8.58 -10.36 11.29
CA ASP A 31 -7.49 -10.86 12.12
C ASP A 31 -6.19 -10.02 12.05
N LEU A 32 -6.36 -8.69 12.19
CA LEU A 32 -5.26 -7.74 12.13
C LEU A 32 -4.25 -7.89 13.27
N THR A 33 -4.72 -8.29 14.46
CA THR A 33 -3.94 -8.33 15.70
C THR A 33 -2.93 -9.46 15.75
N ASP A 34 -3.10 -10.47 14.90
CA ASP A 34 -2.15 -11.55 14.77
C ASP A 34 -0.77 -11.06 14.30
N LEU A 35 0.26 -11.76 14.76
CA LEU A 35 1.63 -11.44 14.38
C LEU A 35 1.81 -11.61 12.87
N PRO A 36 2.61 -10.74 12.22
CA PRO A 36 2.84 -10.77 10.78
C PRO A 36 3.78 -11.93 10.37
N LEU A 37 3.33 -13.16 10.59
CA LEU A 37 4.05 -14.40 10.28
C LEU A 37 3.47 -15.13 9.07
N ASP A 38 2.42 -14.59 8.48
CA ASP A 38 1.65 -15.17 7.38
C ASP A 38 2.33 -15.05 6.01
N PHE A 39 3.19 -14.04 5.81
CA PHE A 39 3.82 -13.77 4.52
C PHE A 39 5.20 -13.14 4.66
N HIS A 40 6.26 -13.73 4.11
CA HIS A 40 7.64 -13.19 4.20
C HIS A 40 7.97 -12.61 5.59
N SER A 41 7.73 -13.39 6.64
CA SER A 41 7.77 -12.95 8.04
C SER A 41 9.06 -12.21 8.41
N THR A 42 10.21 -12.69 7.93
CA THR A 42 11.51 -12.05 8.14
C THR A 42 11.56 -10.60 7.63
N ARG A 43 10.97 -10.32 6.46
CA ARG A 43 10.90 -8.96 5.88
C ARG A 43 9.92 -8.07 6.65
N GLN A 44 8.76 -8.60 7.03
CA GLN A 44 7.80 -7.84 7.83
C GLN A 44 8.35 -7.47 9.21
N LEU A 45 9.02 -8.42 9.88
CA LEU A 45 9.69 -8.18 11.16
C LEU A 45 10.89 -7.24 11.02
N LEU A 46 11.56 -7.24 9.88
CA LEU A 46 12.60 -6.27 9.57
C LEU A 46 12.05 -4.85 9.53
N SER A 47 10.98 -4.61 8.78
CA SER A 47 10.32 -3.30 8.72
C SER A 47 9.73 -2.88 10.07
N ALA A 48 9.18 -3.83 10.85
CA ALA A 48 8.74 -3.59 12.23
C ALA A 48 9.88 -3.11 13.14
N LEU A 49 11.05 -3.76 13.07
CA LEU A 49 12.22 -3.36 13.88
C LEU A 49 12.78 -2.01 13.46
N LYS A 50 12.78 -1.68 12.16
CA LYS A 50 13.14 -0.34 11.69
C LYS A 50 12.18 0.72 12.22
N ALA A 51 10.86 0.50 12.09
CA ALA A 51 9.85 1.41 12.61
C ALA A 51 9.95 1.59 14.14
N ARG A 52 10.26 0.50 14.86
CA ARG A 52 10.54 0.54 16.30
C ARG A 52 11.76 1.40 16.61
N GLY A 53 12.90 1.16 15.97
CA GLY A 53 14.11 1.96 16.19
C GLY A 53 13.88 3.46 15.92
N MET A 54 13.15 3.78 14.85
CA MET A 54 12.75 5.16 14.54
C MET A 54 11.85 5.77 15.62
N TYR A 55 10.84 5.03 16.08
CA TYR A 55 9.95 5.47 17.15
C TYR A 55 10.72 5.75 18.44
N TYR A 56 11.55 4.81 18.89
CA TYR A 56 12.37 4.97 20.11
C TYR A 56 13.41 6.09 19.98
N ALA A 57 13.90 6.40 18.78
CA ALA A 57 14.75 7.56 18.55
C ALA A 57 14.04 8.88 18.87
N THR A 58 12.73 8.96 18.65
CA THR A 58 11.91 10.16 18.92
C THR A 58 11.51 10.33 20.37
N LEU A 59 11.61 9.26 21.18
CA LEU A 59 11.28 9.30 22.59
C LEU A 59 12.45 9.96 23.36
N THR A 60 12.16 11.07 24.02
CA THR A 60 13.06 11.82 24.91
C THR A 60 12.70 11.66 26.38
N ASN A 61 11.68 10.85 26.68
CA ASN A 61 11.14 10.67 28.02
C ASN A 61 12.07 9.83 28.90
N ALA A 62 12.30 10.30 30.13
CA ALA A 62 13.15 9.64 31.13
C ALA A 62 12.55 8.33 31.72
N GLU A 63 11.30 7.98 31.37
CA GLU A 63 10.62 6.77 31.84
C GLU A 63 11.02 5.50 31.07
N ILE A 64 11.61 5.63 29.88
CA ILE A 64 12.03 4.48 29.09
C ILE A 64 13.47 4.12 29.46
N ASP A 65 13.68 2.85 29.78
CA ASP A 65 15.02 2.31 30.02
C ASP A 65 15.96 2.66 28.87
N THR A 66 17.06 3.32 29.21
CA THR A 66 18.02 3.86 28.23
C THR A 66 18.64 2.71 27.43
N ASP A 67 18.84 1.55 28.05
CA ASP A 67 19.41 0.37 27.40
C ASP A 67 18.49 -0.18 26.31
N ILE A 68 17.17 -0.25 26.57
CA ILE A 68 16.18 -0.68 25.58
C ILE A 68 16.15 0.29 24.40
N ARG A 69 16.20 1.60 24.67
CA ARG A 69 16.20 2.63 23.63
C ARG A 69 17.44 2.54 22.76
N VAL A 70 18.63 2.44 23.36
CA VAL A 70 19.89 2.31 22.62
C VAL A 70 19.91 1.04 21.78
N PHE A 71 19.47 -0.09 22.34
CA PHE A 71 19.38 -1.35 21.63
C PHE A 71 18.47 -1.29 20.40
N ALA A 72 17.27 -0.70 20.52
CA ALA A 72 16.35 -0.55 19.40
C ALA A 72 16.92 0.32 18.26
N ILE A 73 17.60 1.42 18.61
CA ILE A 73 18.24 2.31 17.64
C ILE A 73 19.41 1.60 16.94
N GLN A 74 20.24 0.88 17.68
CA GLN A 74 21.34 0.09 17.13
C GLN A 74 20.83 -0.98 16.16
N GLN A 75 19.75 -1.68 16.50
CA GLN A 75 19.15 -2.68 15.61
C GLN A 75 18.64 -2.08 14.31
N TRP A 76 18.09 -0.87 14.33
CA TRP A 76 17.71 -0.16 13.12
C TRP A 76 18.94 0.23 12.30
N GLN A 77 19.94 0.86 12.90
CA GLN A 77 21.14 1.36 12.20
C GLN A 77 22.06 0.25 11.68
N ALA A 78 22.11 -0.90 12.35
CA ALA A 78 22.96 -2.02 11.95
C ALA A 78 22.44 -2.77 10.72
N ARG A 79 21.19 -2.52 10.29
CA ARG A 79 20.59 -3.22 9.16
C ARG A 79 20.66 -2.35 7.91
N ALA A 80 21.06 -2.97 6.79
CA ALA A 80 21.19 -2.27 5.53
C ALA A 80 19.85 -1.61 5.11
N SER A 81 19.90 -0.30 4.85
CA SER A 81 18.80 0.44 4.24
C SER A 81 18.88 0.29 2.72
N VAL A 82 18.52 -0.90 2.24
CA VAL A 82 18.36 -1.20 0.82
C VAL A 82 17.10 -0.50 0.29
N GLU A 83 15.99 -0.53 1.03
CA GLU A 83 14.72 0.08 0.62
C GLU A 83 14.54 1.50 1.20
N PRO A 84 13.89 2.43 0.48
CA PRO A 84 13.50 3.73 1.04
C PRO A 84 12.55 3.54 2.22
N GLU A 85 12.94 4.03 3.40
CA GLU A 85 12.22 3.79 4.66
C GLU A 85 10.95 4.65 4.83
N PHE A 86 10.26 4.99 3.73
CA PHE A 86 9.08 5.85 3.76
C PHE A 86 7.94 5.21 4.54
N PHE A 87 7.72 3.91 4.33
CA PHE A 87 6.63 3.20 4.98
C PHE A 87 6.89 3.07 6.50
N GLU A 88 8.09 2.69 6.89
CA GLU A 88 8.52 2.59 8.29
C GLU A 88 8.42 3.92 9.02
N ARG A 89 8.75 5.04 8.37
CA ARG A 89 8.62 6.39 8.95
C ARG A 89 7.18 6.77 9.25
N ILE A 90 6.25 6.45 8.35
CA ILE A 90 4.82 6.71 8.60
C ILE A 90 4.35 5.90 9.80
N VAL A 91 4.71 4.62 9.88
CA VAL A 91 4.33 3.76 10.99
C VAL A 91 4.95 4.23 12.31
N ALA A 92 6.24 4.58 12.30
CA ALA A 92 6.94 5.11 13.47
C ALA A 92 6.34 6.43 13.98
N PHE A 93 5.90 7.31 13.07
CA PHE A 93 5.17 8.52 13.42
C PHE A 93 3.85 8.19 14.12
N THR A 94 3.08 7.22 13.62
CA THR A 94 1.82 6.81 14.23
C THR A 94 2.02 6.16 15.61
N TYR A 95 3.15 5.48 15.83
CA TYR A 95 3.52 4.93 17.14
C TYR A 95 3.71 6.01 18.21
N GLN A 96 4.01 7.26 17.85
CA GLN A 96 4.06 8.36 18.80
C GLN A 96 2.71 8.62 19.50
N PHE A 97 1.60 8.33 18.82
CA PHE A 97 0.25 8.56 19.34
C PHE A 97 -0.41 7.29 19.91
N THR A 98 -0.02 6.12 19.39
CA THR A 98 -0.70 4.83 19.66
C THR A 98 0.12 3.85 20.49
N GLY A 99 1.42 4.12 20.67
CA GLY A 99 2.40 3.15 21.16
C GLY A 99 2.83 2.16 20.08
N GLU A 100 3.76 1.26 20.42
CA GLU A 100 4.24 0.22 19.50
C GLU A 100 3.13 -0.81 19.25
N GLN A 101 2.55 -0.80 18.06
CA GLN A 101 1.44 -1.68 17.66
C GLN A 101 1.71 -2.25 16.25
N VAL A 102 2.11 -3.52 16.18
CA VAL A 102 2.60 -4.14 14.93
C VAL A 102 1.52 -4.16 13.83
N TRP A 103 0.24 -4.26 14.19
CA TRP A 103 -0.88 -4.32 13.26
C TRP A 103 -1.16 -3.00 12.52
N ILE A 104 -0.66 -1.86 13.00
CA ILE A 104 -0.85 -0.54 12.35
C ILE A 104 -0.28 -0.55 10.93
N ALA A 105 0.86 -1.19 10.73
CA ALA A 105 1.46 -1.28 9.40
C ALA A 105 0.55 -2.02 8.40
N ARG A 106 -0.16 -3.06 8.85
CA ARG A 106 -1.09 -3.85 8.00
C ARG A 106 -2.27 -3.00 7.53
N ILE A 107 -2.72 -2.04 8.34
CA ILE A 107 -3.76 -1.08 7.96
C ILE A 107 -3.27 -0.18 6.83
N TYR A 108 -2.12 0.45 6.98
CA TYR A 108 -1.55 1.32 5.94
C TYR A 108 -1.32 0.55 4.63
N SER A 109 -0.76 -0.65 4.71
CA SER A 109 -0.57 -1.53 3.57
C SER A 109 -1.89 -1.83 2.84
N SER A 110 -2.92 -2.18 3.60
CA SER A 110 -4.26 -2.44 3.06
C SER A 110 -4.85 -1.20 2.41
N VAL A 111 -4.69 -0.02 3.04
CA VAL A 111 -5.14 1.26 2.48
C VAL A 111 -4.46 1.57 1.16
N PHE A 112 -3.13 1.41 1.06
CA PHE A 112 -2.41 1.61 -0.21
C PHE A 112 -2.94 0.70 -1.31
N TRP A 113 -3.19 -0.58 -0.99
CA TRP A 113 -3.76 -1.52 -1.96
C TRP A 113 -5.15 -1.09 -2.44
N MET A 114 -6.02 -0.67 -1.53
CA MET A 114 -7.38 -0.23 -1.87
C MET A 114 -7.38 1.07 -2.68
N ILE A 115 -6.49 2.02 -2.38
CA ILE A 115 -6.29 3.20 -3.22
C ILE A 115 -5.85 2.77 -4.63
N GLY A 116 -4.91 1.82 -4.72
CA GLY A 116 -4.50 1.20 -5.98
C GLY A 116 -5.68 0.61 -6.77
N ALA A 117 -6.62 -0.07 -6.11
CA ALA A 117 -7.83 -0.61 -6.74
C ALA A 117 -8.73 0.49 -7.34
N ILE A 118 -8.87 1.64 -6.67
CA ILE A 118 -9.65 2.78 -7.19
C ILE A 118 -9.02 3.29 -8.49
N PHE A 119 -7.70 3.52 -8.48
CA PHE A 119 -7.00 3.99 -9.67
C PHE A 119 -6.97 2.94 -10.78
N LEU A 120 -6.91 1.66 -10.44
CA LEU A 120 -6.99 0.57 -11.41
C LEU A 120 -8.34 0.57 -12.12
N PHE A 121 -9.45 0.76 -11.40
CA PHE A 121 -10.78 0.90 -12.00
C PHE A 121 -10.82 2.10 -12.96
N LEU A 122 -10.29 3.25 -12.55
CA LEU A 122 -10.23 4.47 -13.36
C LEU A 122 -9.33 4.32 -14.60
N LEU A 123 -8.30 3.48 -14.52
CA LEU A 123 -7.44 3.14 -15.63
C LEU A 123 -8.14 2.15 -16.58
N ALA A 124 -8.68 1.06 -16.03
CA ALA A 124 -9.32 0.00 -16.79
C ALA A 124 -10.54 0.50 -17.58
N ARG A 125 -11.33 1.43 -17.03
CA ARG A 125 -12.47 2.04 -17.76
C ARG A 125 -12.07 2.84 -19.00
N LYS A 126 -10.80 3.21 -19.14
CA LYS A 126 -10.27 3.93 -20.32
C LYS A 126 -9.73 2.95 -21.37
N LEU A 127 -9.30 1.77 -20.93
CA LEU A 127 -8.67 0.76 -21.78
C LEU A 127 -9.64 -0.33 -22.24
N ALA A 128 -10.69 -0.58 -21.47
CA ALA A 128 -11.66 -1.64 -21.67
C ALA A 128 -13.09 -1.15 -21.39
N ASN A 129 -14.05 -2.02 -21.66
CA ASN A 129 -15.46 -1.79 -21.35
C ASN A 129 -15.72 -1.84 -19.83
N ILE A 130 -16.87 -1.33 -19.40
CA ILE A 130 -17.19 -1.19 -17.97
C ILE A 130 -17.14 -2.53 -17.22
N ASP A 131 -17.61 -3.60 -17.85
CA ASP A 131 -17.58 -4.94 -17.27
C ASP A 131 -16.13 -5.44 -17.09
N GLY A 132 -15.26 -5.12 -18.05
CA GLY A 132 -13.82 -5.40 -17.95
C GLY A 132 -13.17 -4.63 -16.81
N ALA A 133 -13.55 -3.36 -16.60
CA ALA A 133 -13.03 -2.55 -15.50
C ALA A 133 -13.47 -3.05 -14.11
N ILE A 134 -14.74 -3.47 -13.98
CA ILE A 134 -15.24 -4.05 -12.73
C ILE A 134 -14.57 -5.41 -12.47
N THR A 135 -14.47 -6.25 -13.51
CA THR A 135 -13.84 -7.58 -13.41
C THR A 135 -12.36 -7.48 -13.05
N SER A 136 -11.60 -6.57 -13.68
CA SER A 136 -10.18 -6.37 -13.35
C SER A 136 -9.99 -5.90 -11.91
N THR A 137 -10.89 -5.03 -11.42
CA THR A 137 -10.88 -4.56 -10.03
C THR A 137 -11.19 -5.69 -9.06
N ALA A 138 -12.19 -6.52 -9.37
CA ALA A 138 -12.53 -7.69 -8.55
C ALA A 138 -11.35 -8.68 -8.47
N ILE A 139 -10.71 -8.98 -9.60
CA ILE A 139 -9.53 -9.86 -9.62
C ILE A 139 -8.39 -9.26 -8.77
N TYR A 140 -8.08 -7.98 -8.95
CA TYR A 140 -7.04 -7.30 -8.17
C TYR A 140 -7.31 -7.29 -6.66
N VAL A 141 -8.58 -7.15 -6.24
CA VAL A 141 -8.96 -7.09 -4.81
C VAL A 141 -9.06 -8.48 -4.18
N PHE A 142 -9.60 -9.47 -4.89
CA PHE A 142 -9.95 -10.78 -4.32
C PHE A 142 -9.00 -11.92 -4.66
N LEU A 143 -7.97 -11.70 -5.47
CA LEU A 143 -6.97 -12.74 -5.72
C LEU A 143 -6.37 -13.21 -4.38
N PRO A 144 -6.35 -14.52 -4.07
CA PRO A 144 -5.90 -15.02 -2.77
C PRO A 144 -4.49 -14.55 -2.41
N TYR A 145 -3.57 -14.57 -3.38
CA TYR A 145 -2.23 -14.03 -3.23
C TYR A 145 -2.25 -12.52 -2.88
N ALA A 146 -3.06 -11.73 -3.60
CA ALA A 146 -3.17 -10.30 -3.36
C ALA A 146 -3.71 -9.99 -1.96
N ILE A 147 -4.67 -10.77 -1.46
CA ILE A 147 -5.21 -10.60 -0.10
C ILE A 147 -4.10 -10.75 0.94
N ILE A 148 -3.24 -11.76 0.81
CA ILE A 148 -2.16 -12.01 1.77
C ILE A 148 -1.05 -10.96 1.61
N ALA A 149 -0.56 -10.75 0.39
CA ALA A 149 0.55 -9.83 0.12
C ALA A 149 0.21 -8.37 0.43
N SER A 150 -1.03 -7.93 0.17
CA SER A 150 -1.45 -6.54 0.40
C SER A 150 -1.64 -6.16 1.87
N ARG A 151 -1.57 -7.12 2.80
CA ARG A 151 -1.58 -6.87 4.25
C ARG A 151 -0.17 -6.80 4.83
N SER A 152 0.84 -7.15 4.04
CA SER A 152 2.20 -7.31 4.54
C SER A 152 2.87 -5.96 4.84
N PHE A 153 3.65 -5.89 5.91
CA PHE A 153 4.47 -4.71 6.19
C PHE A 153 5.70 -4.68 5.26
N GLN A 154 5.46 -4.36 4.00
CA GLN A 154 6.47 -4.28 2.94
C GLN A 154 6.13 -3.11 1.99
N PRO A 155 7.09 -2.57 1.23
CA PRO A 155 6.80 -1.46 0.30
C PRO A 155 5.97 -1.90 -0.92
N ASP A 156 5.82 -3.19 -1.18
CA ASP A 156 5.17 -3.74 -2.38
C ASP A 156 3.75 -3.18 -2.64
N PRO A 157 2.85 -3.06 -1.64
CA PRO A 157 1.50 -2.52 -1.86
C PRO A 157 1.51 -1.01 -2.18
N LEU A 158 2.41 -0.27 -1.56
CA LEU A 158 2.65 1.14 -1.88
C LEU A 158 3.19 1.31 -3.30
N MET A 159 4.19 0.52 -3.68
CA MET A 159 4.77 0.54 -5.03
C MET A 159 3.73 0.19 -6.09
N THR A 160 2.91 -0.84 -5.84
CA THR A 160 1.83 -1.25 -6.75
C THR A 160 0.83 -0.11 -6.97
N MET A 161 0.40 0.56 -5.90
CA MET A 161 -0.48 1.74 -5.98
C MET A 161 0.16 2.84 -6.84
N LEU A 162 1.43 3.18 -6.59
CA LEU A 162 2.14 4.24 -7.31
C LEU A 162 2.31 3.90 -8.80
N ILE A 163 2.61 2.65 -9.14
CA ILE A 163 2.72 2.19 -10.54
C ILE A 163 1.38 2.34 -11.26
N ILE A 164 0.27 1.92 -10.64
CA ILE A 164 -1.07 2.05 -11.24
C ILE A 164 -1.43 3.52 -11.47
N ILE A 165 -1.17 4.39 -10.48
CA ILE A 165 -1.38 5.83 -10.60
C ILE A 165 -0.54 6.40 -11.74
N PHE A 166 0.74 6.03 -11.80
CA PHE A 166 1.66 6.46 -12.87
C PHE A 166 1.12 6.07 -14.25
N CYS A 167 0.73 4.80 -14.45
CA CYS A 167 0.15 4.35 -15.72
C CYS A 167 -1.10 5.15 -16.09
N GLY A 168 -1.99 5.41 -15.12
CA GLY A 168 -3.17 6.24 -15.32
C GLY A 168 -2.86 7.67 -15.76
N GLN A 169 -1.84 8.29 -15.16
CA GLN A 169 -1.42 9.65 -15.51
C GLN A 169 -0.65 9.71 -16.82
N TYR A 170 0.18 8.71 -17.11
CA TYR A 170 0.91 8.62 -18.37
C TYR A 170 -0.04 8.58 -19.57
N LEU A 171 -1.09 7.75 -19.50
CA LEU A 171 -2.11 7.71 -20.55
C LEU A 171 -2.90 9.03 -20.68
N ASN A 172 -3.12 9.73 -19.57
CA ASN A 172 -3.72 11.07 -19.62
C ASN A 172 -2.78 12.09 -20.31
N GLY A 173 -1.48 12.04 -20.01
CA GLY A 173 -0.47 12.94 -20.58
C GLY A 173 -0.28 12.75 -22.08
N GLN A 174 -0.27 11.51 -22.56
CA GLN A 174 -0.28 11.17 -24.01
C GLN A 174 -1.44 11.85 -24.74
N LYS A 175 -2.65 11.79 -24.15
CA LYS A 175 -3.85 12.41 -24.75
C LYS A 175 -3.78 13.94 -24.78
N ASN A 176 -3.15 14.57 -23.79
CA ASN A 176 -3.06 16.03 -23.65
C ASN A 176 -1.78 16.66 -24.25
N ARG A 177 -0.92 15.89 -24.94
CA ARG A 177 0.38 16.35 -25.51
C ARG A 177 1.33 17.06 -24.52
N HIS A 178 1.07 16.97 -23.21
CA HIS A 178 1.94 17.46 -22.15
C HIS A 178 2.07 16.36 -21.10
N ILE A 179 3.31 15.90 -20.88
CA ILE A 179 3.63 15.05 -19.73
C ILE A 179 3.56 15.96 -18.50
N ASN A 180 2.55 15.72 -17.65
CA ASN A 180 2.28 16.57 -16.50
C ASN A 180 3.35 16.35 -15.42
N LEU A 181 3.80 17.41 -14.74
CA LEU A 181 4.86 17.36 -13.70
C LEU A 181 4.57 16.31 -12.61
N GLN A 182 3.29 16.09 -12.32
CA GLN A 182 2.81 15.06 -11.39
C GLN A 182 3.15 13.62 -11.84
N SER A 183 3.09 13.33 -13.14
CA SER A 183 3.46 12.00 -13.67
C SER A 183 4.96 11.74 -13.55
N LEU A 184 5.79 12.78 -13.70
CA LEU A 184 7.22 12.72 -13.48
C LEU A 184 7.57 12.51 -12.00
N LEU A 185 6.86 13.18 -11.09
CA LEU A 185 7.04 13.01 -9.65
C LEU A 185 6.71 11.59 -9.18
N VAL A 186 5.58 11.02 -9.64
CA VAL A 186 5.22 9.63 -9.32
C VAL A 186 6.23 8.65 -9.92
N CYS A 187 6.72 8.92 -11.13
CA CYS A 187 7.78 8.12 -11.75
C CYS A 187 9.07 8.17 -10.94
N LEU A 188 9.47 9.35 -10.45
CA LEU A 188 10.67 9.53 -9.63
C LEU A 188 10.57 8.77 -8.30
N VAL A 189 9.42 8.84 -7.63
CA VAL A 189 9.18 8.08 -6.38
C VAL A 189 9.17 6.57 -6.64
N ALA A 190 8.57 6.12 -7.74
CA ALA A 190 8.55 4.71 -8.13
C ALA A 190 9.95 4.20 -8.56
N LEU A 191 10.70 4.98 -9.34
CA LEU A 191 12.07 4.69 -9.76
C LEU A 191 13.04 4.68 -8.59
N GLN A 192 12.93 5.62 -7.66
CA GLN A 192 13.77 5.65 -6.46
C GLN A 192 13.47 4.45 -5.53
N SER A 193 12.26 3.90 -5.62
CA SER A 193 11.89 2.64 -4.95
C SER A 193 12.38 1.40 -5.72
N LEU A 194 12.57 1.48 -7.05
CA LEU A 194 13.04 0.38 -7.91
C LEU A 194 14.57 0.33 -8.10
N LEU A 195 15.26 1.47 -8.06
CA LEU A 195 16.70 1.60 -8.34
C LEU A 195 17.59 1.25 -7.15
N ASN A 196 17.02 1.05 -5.95
CA ASN A 196 17.76 0.55 -4.80
C ASN A 196 17.63 -0.97 -4.63
N LEU A 197 17.37 -1.72 -5.71
CA LEU A 197 17.48 -3.18 -5.79
C LEU A 197 18.92 -3.63 -6.05
#